data_AF-A0A3M6Z4D7-F1
#
_entry.id   AF-A0A3M6Z4D7-F1
#
_cell.length_a   1.000
_cell.length_b   1.000
_cell.length_c   1.000
_cell.angle_alpha   90.00
_cell.angle_beta   90.00
_cell.angle_gamma   90.00
#
_symmetry.space_group_name_H-M   'P 1'
#
loop_
_entity.id
_entity.type
_entity.pdbx_description
1 polymer ?
#
loop_
_entity_poly.entity_id
_entity_poly.type
_entity_poly.pdbx_seq_one_letter_code
_entity_poly.pdbx_strand_id
1 'polypeptide(L)'
;MCKILDQTNPESAPHKPYVAFRYADPLTEEMYSKLLEDGFGKGRGGRAVAFTQYPQYSCSTTGSSLNELWKWRQRMESPTRNTNLTAAEAEGSIRWSVIDRWPTHPGLVEAFAQNIEAKLQTYPEEVRDSVVLLYSAHSLPMSVVNRGDPYPAEVAATVWAVQQRLGHRNPYRLVWQSQVGPSAWLGAQTSDTVANLVKKGQKDLLLIPIAFTSDHIETLFEIDLEVIHEADELGAEGRVRRAESLNGSPVFIKALADLAGSHLRNGEICSRQMGLRCPGCKSEKCLAQKQFFTGQTERANEAVTL
;
A
#
# COMPACT_ATOMS: atom_id res chain seq x y z
N MET A 1 12.05 -8.46 8.62
CA MET A 1 12.37 -7.04 8.33
C MET A 1 13.29 -6.42 9.39
N CYS A 2 12.88 -6.18 10.65
CA CYS A 2 13.73 -5.49 11.65
C CYS A 2 15.10 -6.12 11.86
N LYS A 3 15.21 -7.45 11.91
CA LYS A 3 16.51 -8.15 11.98
C LYS A 3 17.44 -7.85 10.79
N ILE A 4 16.87 -7.65 9.60
CA ILE A 4 17.63 -7.25 8.40
C ILE A 4 18.07 -5.79 8.58
N LEU A 5 17.16 -4.91 9.02
CA LEU A 5 17.47 -3.50 9.29
C LEU A 5 18.55 -3.32 10.37
N ASP A 6 18.54 -4.11 11.45
CA ASP A 6 19.57 -4.06 12.49
C ASP A 6 20.96 -4.39 11.94
N GLN A 7 21.03 -5.22 10.88
CA GLN A 7 22.28 -5.57 10.20
C GLN A 7 22.68 -4.53 9.16
N THR A 8 21.72 -3.99 8.40
CA THR A 8 21.99 -3.07 7.27
C THR A 8 22.05 -1.59 7.68
N ASN A 9 21.50 -1.25 8.85
CA ASN A 9 21.41 0.10 9.41
C ASN A 9 21.72 0.08 10.93
N PRO A 10 22.91 -0.37 11.33
CA PRO A 10 23.27 -0.51 12.75
C PRO A 10 23.22 0.83 13.51
N GLU A 11 23.36 1.96 12.83
CA GLU A 11 23.30 3.31 13.39
C GLU A 11 21.93 3.69 13.98
N SER A 12 20.86 3.06 13.50
CA SER A 12 19.49 3.26 13.99
C SER A 12 18.93 2.04 14.73
N ALA A 13 19.76 1.03 14.96
CA ALA A 13 19.39 -0.15 15.75
C ALA A 13 19.33 0.18 17.26
N PRO A 14 18.52 -0.54 18.05
CA PRO A 14 17.64 -1.65 17.64
C PRO A 14 16.32 -1.16 17.01
N HIS A 15 15.90 -1.80 15.92
CA HIS A 15 14.61 -1.55 15.28
C HIS A 15 13.52 -2.43 15.90
N LYS A 16 12.38 -1.82 16.25
CA LYS A 16 11.24 -2.53 16.84
C LYS A 16 10.00 -2.45 15.95
N PRO A 17 9.33 -3.57 15.63
CA PRO A 17 8.12 -3.56 14.84
C PRO A 17 6.91 -3.15 15.68
N TYR A 18 6.03 -2.35 15.10
CA TYR A 18 4.72 -2.02 15.62
C TYR A 18 3.69 -2.18 14.51
N VAL A 19 2.55 -2.76 14.85
CA VAL A 19 1.41 -2.90 13.94
C VAL A 19 0.31 -1.95 14.42
N ALA A 20 -0.35 -1.29 13.48
CA ALA A 20 -1.51 -0.45 13.74
C ALA A 20 -2.51 -0.66 12.61
N PHE A 21 -3.51 -1.51 12.85
CA PHE A 21 -4.62 -1.65 11.93
C PHE A 21 -5.61 -0.51 12.13
N ARG A 22 -6.33 -0.18 11.04
CA ARG A 22 -7.30 0.91 11.06
C ARG A 22 -8.63 0.50 11.66
N TYR A 23 -9.00 -0.78 11.54
CA TYR A 23 -10.33 -1.31 11.88
C TYR A 23 -10.28 -2.69 12.58
N ALA A 24 -9.09 -3.16 12.96
CA ALA A 24 -8.88 -4.42 13.67
C ALA A 24 -7.82 -4.20 14.76
N ASP A 25 -7.69 -5.15 15.67
CA ASP A 25 -6.66 -5.07 16.72
C ASP A 25 -5.31 -5.56 16.20
N PRO A 26 -4.19 -4.90 16.57
CA PRO A 26 -4.12 -3.72 17.42
C PRO A 26 -4.47 -2.41 16.68
N LEU A 27 -5.29 -1.57 17.31
CA LEU A 27 -5.67 -0.25 16.77
C LEU A 27 -4.53 0.77 16.90
N THR A 28 -4.65 1.89 16.17
CA THR A 28 -3.65 2.99 16.24
C THR A 28 -3.47 3.54 17.66
N GLU A 29 -4.53 3.58 18.47
CA GLU A 29 -4.47 4.01 19.87
C GLU A 29 -3.58 3.09 20.71
N GLU A 30 -3.79 1.78 20.58
CA GLU A 30 -3.06 0.76 21.32
C GLU A 30 -1.58 0.75 20.95
N MET A 31 -1.30 0.86 19.65
CA MET A 31 0.07 1.02 19.15
C MET A 31 0.73 2.27 19.73
N TYR A 32 0.01 3.41 19.80
CA TYR A 32 0.55 4.64 20.37
C TYR A 32 0.84 4.49 21.87
N SER A 33 -0.08 3.89 22.63
CA SER A 33 0.13 3.57 24.05
C SER A 33 1.37 2.70 24.24
N LYS A 34 1.54 1.68 23.39
CA LYS A 34 2.71 0.79 23.40
C LYS A 34 4.02 1.54 23.11
N LEU A 35 4.03 2.46 22.14
CA LEU A 35 5.19 3.33 21.87
C LEU A 35 5.57 4.15 23.10
N LEU A 36 4.57 4.74 23.76
CA LEU A 36 4.81 5.52 24.98
C LEU A 36 5.32 4.65 26.14
N GLU A 37 4.81 3.43 26.31
CA GLU A 37 5.36 2.51 27.31
C GLU A 37 6.81 2.13 27.02
N ASP A 38 7.16 1.98 25.74
CA ASP A 38 8.49 1.57 25.30
C ASP A 38 9.56 2.68 25.32
N GLY A 39 9.22 3.87 25.79
CA GLY A 39 10.19 4.96 25.95
C GLY A 39 10.07 6.10 24.95
N PHE A 40 9.18 6.01 23.97
CA PHE A 40 9.00 7.05 22.96
C PHE A 40 8.08 8.17 23.47
N GLY A 41 8.28 9.40 22.99
CA GLY A 41 7.45 10.57 23.29
C GLY A 41 7.45 10.98 24.77
N LYS A 42 6.50 11.85 25.14
CA LYS A 42 6.31 12.35 26.52
C LYS A 42 7.60 12.90 27.16
N GLY A 43 8.34 13.75 26.45
CA GLY A 43 9.59 14.34 26.94
C GLY A 43 10.84 13.51 26.70
N ARG A 44 10.73 12.27 26.19
CA ARG A 44 11.87 11.38 25.92
C ARG A 44 12.31 11.34 24.46
N GLY A 45 11.53 11.94 23.56
CA GLY A 45 11.83 11.98 22.13
C GLY A 45 11.66 10.61 21.47
N GLY A 46 12.64 10.24 20.65
CA GLY A 46 12.59 9.01 19.84
C GLY A 46 12.18 9.27 18.39
N ARG A 47 12.38 8.25 17.55
CA ARG A 47 12.11 8.29 16.11
C ARG A 47 11.14 7.16 15.76
N ALA A 48 10.11 7.48 15.00
CA ALA A 48 9.17 6.50 14.46
C ALA A 48 8.97 6.72 12.96
N VAL A 49 8.80 5.62 12.22
CA VAL A 49 8.50 5.64 10.79
C VAL A 49 7.11 5.05 10.58
N ALA A 50 6.16 5.88 10.16
CA ALA A 50 4.86 5.42 9.70
C ALA A 50 5.04 4.79 8.30
N PHE A 51 5.14 3.47 8.25
CA PHE A 51 5.38 2.74 7.00
C PHE A 51 4.09 2.09 6.51
N THR A 52 3.43 2.71 5.53
CA THR A 52 2.21 2.12 4.95
C THR A 52 2.51 0.76 4.32
N GLN A 53 1.62 -0.20 4.55
CA GLN A 53 1.68 -1.53 3.88
C GLN A 53 0.96 -1.53 2.53
N TYR A 54 0.37 -0.40 2.12
CA TYR A 54 -0.20 -0.21 0.79
C TYR A 54 0.87 0.38 -0.14
N PRO A 55 1.35 -0.35 -1.18
CA PRO A 55 2.32 0.21 -2.11
C PRO A 55 1.78 1.44 -2.83
N GLN A 56 0.51 1.40 -3.21
CA GLN A 56 -0.17 2.48 -3.91
C GLN A 56 -0.99 3.32 -2.92
N TYR A 57 -0.75 4.63 -2.89
CA TYR A 57 -1.45 5.53 -2.00
C TYR A 57 -2.91 5.71 -2.43
N SER A 58 -3.83 5.55 -1.49
CA SER A 58 -5.20 6.08 -1.58
C SER A 58 -5.52 6.94 -0.35
N CYS A 59 -6.34 7.97 -0.53
CA CYS A 59 -6.88 8.71 0.60
C CYS A 59 -7.81 7.85 1.48
N SER A 60 -8.40 6.77 0.94
CA SER A 60 -9.25 5.86 1.71
C SER A 60 -8.46 4.83 2.53
N THR A 61 -7.19 4.56 2.18
CA THR A 61 -6.31 3.61 2.88
C THR A 61 -5.22 4.33 3.66
N THR A 62 -4.03 4.54 3.06
CA THR A 62 -2.89 5.24 3.68
C THR A 62 -3.32 6.59 4.27
N GLY A 63 -4.10 7.38 3.53
CA GLY A 63 -4.60 8.67 4.03
C GLY A 63 -5.48 8.55 5.28
N SER A 64 -6.31 7.51 5.37
CA SER A 64 -7.12 7.23 6.57
C SER A 64 -6.24 6.88 7.77
N SER A 65 -5.27 5.99 7.58
CA SER A 65 -4.33 5.58 8.64
C SER A 65 -3.49 6.77 9.15
N LEU A 66 -3.01 7.63 8.26
CA LEU A 66 -2.24 8.81 8.66
C LEU A 66 -3.09 9.86 9.36
N ASN A 67 -4.36 10.04 8.97
CA ASN A 67 -5.28 10.91 9.70
C ASN A 67 -5.56 10.39 11.12
N GLU A 68 -5.65 9.08 11.30
CA GLU A 68 -5.85 8.47 12.61
C GLU A 68 -4.60 8.60 13.49
N LEU A 69 -3.41 8.41 12.91
CA LEU A 69 -2.13 8.68 13.57
C LEU A 69 -2.05 10.15 14.03
N TRP A 70 -2.36 11.08 13.14
CA TRP A 70 -2.38 12.51 13.45
C TRP A 70 -3.32 12.83 14.62
N LYS A 71 -4.55 12.29 14.60
CA LYS A 71 -5.53 12.45 15.67
C LYS A 71 -4.99 11.96 17.02
N TRP A 72 -4.34 10.79 17.07
CA TRP A 72 -3.83 10.23 18.32
C TRP A 72 -2.59 10.94 18.83
N ARG A 73 -1.67 11.33 17.94
CA ARG A 73 -0.57 12.21 18.30
C ARG A 73 -1.07 13.48 18.98
N GLN A 74 -2.06 14.16 18.39
CA GLN A 74 -2.63 15.37 18.97
C GLN A 74 -3.32 15.15 20.31
N ARG A 75 -3.83 13.95 20.57
CA ARG A 75 -4.47 13.60 21.86
C ARG A 75 -3.46 13.23 22.93
N MET A 76 -2.38 12.55 22.56
CA MET A 76 -1.44 11.95 23.50
C MET A 76 -0.18 12.78 23.75
N GLU A 77 0.20 13.67 22.82
CA GLU A 77 1.46 14.42 22.88
C GLU A 77 1.31 15.95 22.85
N SER A 78 0.13 16.50 22.57
CA SER A 78 -0.06 17.97 22.57
C SER A 78 -0.25 18.53 23.99
N PRO A 79 0.52 19.56 24.42
CA PRO A 79 0.46 20.10 25.78
C PRO A 79 -0.87 20.74 26.18
N THR A 80 -1.66 21.26 25.23
CA THR A 80 -2.99 21.87 25.50
C THR A 80 -3.91 21.75 24.30
N ARG A 81 -5.19 21.40 24.53
CA ARG A 81 -6.27 21.25 23.52
C ARG A 81 -6.66 22.53 22.77
N ASN A 82 -6.03 23.67 23.03
CA ASN A 82 -6.43 24.97 22.52
C ASN A 82 -5.23 25.74 21.95
N THR A 83 -5.47 26.39 20.82
CA THR A 83 -4.65 27.37 20.08
C THR A 83 -3.82 26.88 18.89
N ASN A 84 -4.04 27.62 17.80
CA ASN A 84 -3.38 27.70 16.50
C ASN A 84 -1.98 27.05 16.42
N LEU A 85 -1.88 26.05 15.55
CA LEU A 85 -0.68 25.26 15.24
C LEU A 85 0.39 26.13 14.54
N THR A 86 1.20 26.82 15.33
CA THR A 86 2.63 26.99 15.07
C THR A 86 3.48 26.43 16.20
N ALA A 87 2.87 25.62 17.08
CA ALA A 87 3.53 25.02 18.23
C ALA A 87 4.82 24.32 17.77
N ALA A 88 5.96 24.86 18.19
CA ALA A 88 7.20 24.12 18.29
C ALA A 88 6.84 22.75 18.88
N GLU A 89 7.33 21.68 18.27
CA GLU A 89 7.04 20.32 18.73
C GLU A 89 7.31 20.29 20.23
N ALA A 90 6.32 19.82 21.01
CA ALA A 90 6.50 19.72 22.45
C ALA A 90 7.82 18.99 22.69
N GLU A 91 8.69 19.60 23.51
CA GLU A 91 10.03 19.10 23.73
C GLU A 91 9.97 17.62 24.13
N GLY A 92 10.69 16.78 23.38
CA GLY A 92 10.69 15.33 23.58
C GLY A 92 9.44 14.59 23.10
N SER A 93 8.70 15.14 22.13
CA SER A 93 7.70 14.38 21.35
C SER A 93 8.34 13.43 20.33
N ILE A 94 7.57 12.43 19.86
CA ILE A 94 8.06 11.47 18.86
C ILE A 94 8.35 12.20 17.53
N ARG A 95 9.55 12.01 16.99
CA ARG A 95 9.93 12.46 15.64
C ARG A 95 9.40 11.47 14.61
N TRP A 96 8.38 11.89 13.87
CA TRP A 96 7.69 11.04 12.90
C TRP A 96 8.18 11.31 11.48
N SER A 97 8.53 10.25 10.77
CA SER A 97 8.60 10.27 9.31
C SER A 97 7.62 9.24 8.75
N VAL A 98 7.36 9.30 7.44
CA VAL A 98 6.39 8.45 6.78
C VAL A 98 6.94 7.97 5.45
N ILE A 99 6.83 6.67 5.23
CA ILE A 99 6.87 6.07 3.91
C ILE A 99 5.42 5.92 3.49
N ASP A 100 4.94 6.83 2.65
CA ASP A 100 3.52 6.91 2.32
C ASP A 100 3.12 6.20 1.04
N ARG A 101 4.09 5.85 0.18
CA ARG A 101 3.86 5.12 -1.07
C ARG A 101 5.15 4.53 -1.60
N TRP A 102 5.04 3.47 -2.39
CA TRP A 102 6.15 2.73 -2.96
C TRP A 102 5.73 1.83 -4.16
N PRO A 103 4.93 2.35 -5.12
CA PRO A 103 4.25 1.54 -6.14
C PRO A 103 5.18 0.81 -7.10
N THR A 104 6.37 1.34 -7.35
CA THR A 104 7.32 0.80 -8.35
C THR A 104 8.65 0.36 -7.73
N HIS A 105 8.67 0.08 -6.42
CA HIS A 105 9.89 -0.38 -5.77
C HIS A 105 10.42 -1.67 -6.44
N PRO A 106 11.71 -1.76 -6.81
CA PRO A 106 12.22 -2.90 -7.58
C PRO A 106 11.97 -4.27 -6.91
N GLY A 107 12.10 -4.34 -5.58
CA GLY A 107 11.83 -5.58 -4.85
C GLY A 107 10.34 -5.96 -4.78
N LEU A 108 9.42 -4.99 -4.89
CA LEU A 108 7.99 -5.27 -5.04
C LEU A 108 7.70 -5.85 -6.42
N VAL A 109 8.22 -5.18 -7.45
CA VAL A 109 8.08 -5.58 -8.85
C VAL A 109 8.65 -6.99 -9.07
N GLU A 110 9.82 -7.28 -8.51
CA GLU A 110 10.44 -8.59 -8.60
C GLU A 110 9.60 -9.66 -7.89
N ALA A 111 9.09 -9.38 -6.70
CA ALA A 111 8.26 -10.35 -5.98
C ALA A 111 6.96 -10.69 -6.73
N PHE A 112 6.31 -9.70 -7.35
CA PHE A 112 5.15 -9.96 -8.21
C PHE A 112 5.54 -10.76 -9.46
N ALA A 113 6.62 -10.37 -10.14
CA ALA A 113 7.08 -11.05 -11.34
C ALA A 113 7.37 -12.54 -11.07
N GLN A 114 8.06 -12.85 -9.96
CA GLN A 114 8.34 -14.24 -9.57
C GLN A 114 7.06 -15.04 -9.30
N ASN A 115 6.09 -14.48 -8.59
CA ASN A 115 4.81 -15.15 -8.32
C ASN A 115 4.02 -15.40 -9.62
N ILE A 116 4.07 -14.46 -10.57
CA ILE A 116 3.43 -14.60 -11.89
C ILE A 116 4.13 -15.67 -12.72
N GLU A 117 5.46 -15.63 -12.84
CA GLU A 117 6.26 -16.62 -13.56
C GLU A 117 6.02 -18.03 -12.99
N ALA A 118 6.04 -18.18 -11.67
CA ALA A 118 5.78 -19.44 -11.00
C ALA A 118 4.36 -19.97 -11.28
N LYS A 119 3.34 -19.09 -11.28
CA LYS A 119 1.98 -19.53 -11.58
C LYS A 119 1.79 -19.85 -13.07
N LEU A 120 2.41 -19.10 -13.99
CA LEU A 120 2.38 -19.38 -15.42
C LEU A 120 3.00 -20.74 -15.78
N GLN A 121 4.02 -21.20 -15.03
CA GLN A 121 4.60 -22.54 -15.22
C GLN A 121 3.59 -23.67 -14.98
N THR A 122 2.53 -23.41 -14.23
CA THR A 122 1.46 -24.40 -14.01
C THR A 122 0.55 -24.58 -15.23
N TYR A 123 0.56 -23.65 -16.19
CA TYR A 123 -0.18 -23.79 -17.45
C TYR A 123 0.58 -24.68 -18.44
N PRO A 124 -0.14 -25.39 -19.33
CA PRO A 124 0.47 -26.09 -20.46
C PRO A 124 1.34 -25.15 -21.29
N GLU A 125 2.47 -25.64 -21.78
CA GLU A 125 3.48 -24.83 -22.47
C GLU A 125 2.90 -24.16 -23.72
N GLU A 126 2.05 -24.86 -24.44
CA GLU A 126 1.41 -24.43 -25.69
C GLU A 126 0.44 -23.24 -25.54
N VAL A 127 -0.07 -22.99 -24.33
CA VAL A 127 -0.96 -21.83 -24.05
C VAL A 127 -0.32 -20.80 -23.13
N ARG A 128 0.87 -21.08 -22.57
CA ARG A 128 1.45 -20.27 -21.48
C ARG A 128 1.64 -18.80 -21.86
N ASP A 129 2.09 -18.53 -23.07
CA ASP A 129 2.32 -17.16 -23.55
C ASP A 129 1.03 -16.43 -23.98
N SER A 130 -0.07 -17.17 -24.17
CA SER A 130 -1.40 -16.62 -24.49
C SER A 130 -2.32 -16.45 -23.28
N VAL A 131 -1.90 -16.92 -22.09
CA VAL A 131 -2.60 -16.64 -20.81
C VAL A 131 -2.76 -15.13 -20.66
N VAL A 132 -3.98 -14.66 -20.40
CA VAL A 132 -4.25 -13.24 -20.14
C VAL A 132 -4.03 -12.95 -18.66
N LEU A 133 -3.16 -11.98 -18.38
CA LEU A 133 -2.88 -11.51 -17.04
C LEU A 133 -3.91 -10.44 -16.63
N LEU A 134 -4.72 -10.74 -15.64
CA LEU A 134 -5.72 -9.84 -15.08
C LEU A 134 -5.22 -9.32 -13.73
N TYR A 135 -4.59 -8.15 -13.77
CA TYR A 135 -4.18 -7.44 -12.56
C TYR A 135 -5.43 -6.89 -11.88
N SER A 136 -5.79 -7.46 -10.74
CA SER A 136 -6.99 -7.13 -9.98
C SER A 136 -6.61 -6.30 -8.75
N ALA A 137 -7.24 -5.13 -8.62
CA ALA A 137 -7.06 -4.21 -7.50
C ALA A 137 -8.43 -3.80 -6.94
N HIS A 138 -8.54 -3.48 -5.66
CA HIS A 138 -9.81 -2.99 -5.12
C HIS A 138 -10.27 -1.71 -5.81
N SER A 139 -11.53 -1.68 -6.21
CA SER A 139 -12.11 -0.52 -6.88
C SER A 139 -12.25 0.67 -5.91
N LEU A 140 -12.47 1.85 -6.48
CA LEU A 140 -12.85 3.06 -5.74
C LEU A 140 -14.17 3.61 -6.28
N PRO A 141 -15.03 4.18 -5.42
CA PRO A 141 -16.18 4.95 -5.90
C PRO A 141 -15.69 6.07 -6.82
N MET A 142 -16.41 6.32 -7.91
CA MET A 142 -16.05 7.36 -8.88
C MET A 142 -16.01 8.75 -8.24
N SER A 143 -16.75 8.99 -7.16
CA SER A 143 -16.66 10.23 -6.39
C SER A 143 -15.29 10.44 -5.73
N VAL A 144 -14.60 9.35 -5.33
CA VAL A 144 -13.24 9.39 -4.79
C VAL A 144 -12.23 9.59 -5.91
N VAL A 145 -12.38 8.84 -7.01
CA VAL A 145 -11.51 8.97 -8.20
C VAL A 145 -11.58 10.41 -8.75
N ASN A 146 -12.78 10.93 -8.98
CA ASN A 146 -13.01 12.26 -9.54
C ASN A 146 -12.61 13.40 -8.59
N ARG A 147 -12.42 13.11 -7.30
CA ARG A 147 -11.82 14.07 -6.35
C ARG A 147 -10.32 14.24 -6.59
N GLY A 148 -9.70 13.34 -7.37
CA GLY A 148 -8.29 13.31 -7.73
C GLY A 148 -7.47 12.42 -6.78
N ASP A 149 -8.00 11.26 -6.44
CA ASP A 149 -7.25 10.25 -5.69
C ASP A 149 -6.13 9.65 -6.59
N PRO A 150 -4.87 9.54 -6.11
CA PRO A 150 -3.76 9.08 -6.94
C PRO A 150 -3.75 7.57 -7.17
N TYR A 151 -4.53 6.80 -6.41
CA TYR A 151 -4.49 5.35 -6.40
C TYR A 151 -4.58 4.69 -7.79
N PRO A 152 -5.52 5.06 -8.68
CA PRO A 152 -5.62 4.39 -9.98
C PRO A 152 -4.34 4.53 -10.82
N ALA A 153 -3.70 5.69 -10.77
CA ALA A 153 -2.47 5.95 -11.51
C ALA A 153 -1.27 5.18 -10.91
N GLU A 154 -1.20 5.08 -9.58
CA GLU A 154 -0.13 4.33 -8.90
C GLU A 154 -0.27 2.81 -9.09
N VAL A 155 -1.49 2.29 -9.12
CA VAL A 155 -1.75 0.88 -9.48
C VAL A 155 -1.34 0.61 -10.92
N ALA A 156 -1.73 1.48 -11.86
CA ALA A 156 -1.31 1.35 -13.26
C ALA A 156 0.22 1.41 -13.42
N ALA A 157 0.91 2.26 -12.65
CA ALA A 157 2.37 2.32 -12.64
C ALA A 157 3.00 1.01 -12.12
N THR A 158 2.43 0.41 -11.08
CA THR A 158 2.86 -0.91 -10.56
C THR A 158 2.72 -1.98 -11.64
N VAL A 159 1.54 -2.07 -12.26
CA VAL A 159 1.25 -3.03 -13.35
C VAL A 159 2.24 -2.86 -14.49
N TRP A 160 2.48 -1.62 -14.93
CA TRP A 160 3.42 -1.33 -16.00
C TRP A 160 4.84 -1.78 -15.65
N ALA A 161 5.31 -1.50 -14.44
CA ALA A 161 6.64 -1.91 -13.98
C ALA A 161 6.79 -3.44 -13.95
N VAL A 162 5.76 -4.18 -13.49
CA VAL A 162 5.75 -5.65 -13.51
C VAL A 162 5.77 -6.18 -14.94
N GLN A 163 4.95 -5.64 -15.84
CA GLN A 163 4.92 -6.05 -17.25
C GLN A 163 6.26 -5.80 -17.96
N GLN A 164 6.93 -4.68 -17.67
CA GLN A 164 8.29 -4.40 -18.15
C GLN A 164 9.27 -5.48 -17.66
N ARG A 165 9.20 -5.88 -16.38
CA ARG A 165 10.04 -6.94 -15.81
C ARG A 165 9.75 -8.32 -16.43
N LEU A 166 8.50 -8.59 -16.81
CA LEU A 166 8.10 -9.82 -17.49
C LEU A 166 8.41 -9.81 -19.01
N GLY A 167 8.89 -8.68 -19.54
CA GLY A 167 9.20 -8.52 -20.96
C GLY A 167 7.97 -8.50 -21.87
N HIS A 168 6.79 -8.16 -21.35
CA HIS A 168 5.52 -8.09 -22.10
C HIS A 168 5.17 -9.36 -22.89
N ARG A 169 5.58 -10.54 -22.42
CA ARG A 169 5.31 -11.82 -23.10
C ARG A 169 3.82 -12.11 -23.21
N ASN A 170 3.07 -11.86 -22.14
CA ASN A 170 1.64 -12.14 -22.06
C ASN A 170 0.79 -10.88 -22.27
N PRO A 171 -0.40 -11.01 -22.89
CA PRO A 171 -1.39 -9.95 -22.89
C PRO A 171 -1.92 -9.69 -21.48
N TYR A 172 -2.26 -8.44 -21.16
CA TYR A 172 -2.74 -8.09 -19.83
C TYR A 172 -3.83 -7.02 -19.81
N ARG A 173 -4.57 -6.95 -18.70
CA ARG A 173 -5.46 -5.84 -18.34
C ARG A 173 -5.36 -5.52 -16.85
N LEU A 174 -5.59 -4.27 -16.51
CA LEU A 174 -5.88 -3.83 -15.14
C LEU A 174 -7.40 -3.77 -14.98
N VAL A 175 -7.91 -4.47 -13.97
CA VAL A 175 -9.32 -4.59 -13.61
C VAL A 175 -9.50 -4.31 -12.12
N TRP A 176 -10.75 -4.06 -11.72
CA TRP A 176 -11.07 -3.62 -10.37
C TRP A 176 -12.11 -4.53 -9.73
N GLN A 177 -11.94 -4.86 -8.46
CA GLN A 177 -12.79 -5.79 -7.74
C GLN A 177 -13.49 -5.12 -6.54
N SER A 178 -14.34 -5.89 -5.87
CA SER A 178 -14.94 -5.51 -4.59
C SER A 178 -15.79 -4.23 -4.63
N GLN A 179 -16.50 -3.99 -5.74
CA GLN A 179 -17.53 -2.94 -5.80
C GLN A 179 -18.70 -3.30 -4.86
N VAL A 180 -19.09 -2.35 -4.00
CA VAL A 180 -20.24 -2.52 -3.09
C VAL A 180 -21.27 -1.40 -3.24
N GLY A 181 -22.54 -1.78 -3.21
CA GLY A 181 -23.67 -0.86 -3.28
C GLY A 181 -23.93 -0.25 -4.67
N PRO A 182 -24.95 0.62 -4.78
CA PRO A 182 -25.49 1.07 -6.08
C PRO A 182 -24.74 2.25 -6.71
N SER A 183 -23.72 2.79 -6.04
CA SER A 183 -22.96 3.94 -6.57
C SER A 183 -22.11 3.55 -7.77
N ALA A 184 -21.66 4.52 -8.57
CA ALA A 184 -20.71 4.25 -9.65
C ALA A 184 -19.29 4.03 -9.10
N TRP A 185 -18.62 2.99 -9.58
CA TRP A 185 -17.25 2.61 -9.21
C TRP A 185 -16.33 2.59 -10.43
N LEU A 186 -15.03 2.64 -10.16
CA LEU A 186 -14.01 2.51 -11.19
C LEU A 186 -14.05 1.10 -11.79
N GLY A 187 -14.29 1.04 -13.09
CA GLY A 187 -14.31 -0.21 -13.86
C GLY A 187 -13.07 -0.38 -14.74
N ALA A 188 -12.91 -1.52 -15.43
CA ALA A 188 -13.85 -2.64 -15.52
C ALA A 188 -13.84 -3.57 -14.29
N GLN A 189 -14.99 -4.17 -13.96
CA GLN A 189 -15.12 -5.12 -12.84
C GLN A 189 -14.41 -6.45 -13.15
N THR A 190 -13.73 -7.03 -12.16
CA THR A 190 -12.97 -8.28 -12.31
C THR A 190 -13.86 -9.46 -12.68
N SER A 191 -14.96 -9.69 -11.95
CA SER A 191 -15.93 -10.76 -12.21
C SER A 191 -16.51 -10.66 -13.62
N ASP A 192 -17.03 -9.48 -13.99
CA ASP A 192 -17.56 -9.22 -15.33
C ASP A 192 -16.51 -9.44 -16.41
N THR A 193 -15.26 -9.02 -16.18
CA THR A 193 -14.18 -9.17 -17.16
C THR A 193 -13.85 -10.64 -17.39
N VAL A 194 -13.74 -11.42 -16.33
CA VAL A 194 -13.50 -12.88 -16.40
C VAL A 194 -14.64 -13.55 -17.17
N ALA A 195 -15.89 -13.34 -16.75
CA ALA A 195 -17.06 -13.95 -17.40
C ALA A 195 -17.15 -13.57 -18.89
N ASN A 196 -16.89 -12.31 -19.24
CA ASN A 196 -16.93 -11.84 -20.63
C ASN A 196 -15.80 -12.40 -21.49
N LEU A 197 -14.60 -12.58 -20.93
CA LEU A 197 -13.48 -13.20 -21.65
C LEU A 197 -13.74 -14.69 -21.90
N VAL A 198 -14.23 -15.42 -20.89
CA VAL A 198 -14.59 -16.83 -21.01
C VAL A 198 -15.67 -17.04 -22.08
N LYS A 199 -16.73 -16.22 -22.07
CA LYS A 199 -17.79 -16.24 -23.10
C LYS A 199 -17.27 -15.95 -24.52
N LYS A 200 -16.16 -15.23 -24.65
CA LYS A 200 -15.47 -14.96 -25.92
C LYS A 200 -14.46 -16.04 -26.30
N GLY A 201 -14.35 -17.10 -25.52
CA GLY A 201 -13.44 -18.23 -25.76
C GLY A 201 -12.05 -18.07 -25.13
N GLN A 202 -11.75 -16.94 -24.48
CA GLN A 202 -10.49 -16.77 -23.74
C GLN A 202 -10.65 -17.38 -22.34
N LYS A 203 -10.13 -18.60 -22.17
CA LYS A 203 -10.32 -19.38 -20.94
C LYS A 203 -9.08 -19.43 -20.04
N ASP A 204 -7.89 -19.18 -20.59
CA ASP A 204 -6.65 -19.13 -19.82
C ASP A 204 -6.43 -17.72 -19.27
N LEU A 205 -6.77 -17.55 -17.99
CA LEU A 205 -6.72 -16.27 -17.29
C LEU A 205 -5.95 -16.43 -15.98
N LEU A 206 -4.99 -15.54 -15.72
CA LEU A 206 -4.28 -15.47 -14.46
C LEU A 206 -4.64 -14.18 -13.72
N LEU A 207 -5.30 -14.30 -12.58
CA LEU A 207 -5.66 -13.20 -11.68
C LEU A 207 -4.48 -12.84 -10.76
N ILE A 208 -4.10 -11.57 -10.71
CA ILE A 208 -2.98 -11.08 -9.90
C ILE A 208 -3.48 -10.06 -8.87
N PRO A 209 -3.39 -10.33 -7.55
CA PRO A 209 -3.74 -9.35 -6.52
C PRO A 209 -2.64 -8.27 -6.43
N ILE A 210 -2.77 -7.19 -7.20
CA ILE A 210 -1.66 -6.23 -7.42
C ILE A 210 -1.57 -5.11 -6.38
N ALA A 211 -2.64 -4.88 -5.62
CA ALA A 211 -2.77 -3.76 -4.68
C ALA A 211 -2.77 -4.16 -3.19
N PHE A 212 -2.58 -5.45 -2.89
CA PHE A 212 -2.47 -5.97 -1.53
C PHE A 212 -1.33 -6.99 -1.45
N THR A 213 -0.67 -7.03 -0.29
CA THR A 213 0.59 -7.76 -0.11
C THR A 213 0.42 -9.09 0.62
N SER A 214 -0.75 -9.37 1.17
CA SER A 214 -1.05 -10.61 1.88
C SER A 214 -2.42 -11.13 1.50
N ASP A 215 -2.66 -12.43 1.72
CA ASP A 215 -4.01 -12.96 1.59
C ASP A 215 -4.98 -12.29 2.58
N HIS A 216 -6.22 -12.16 2.12
CA HIS A 216 -7.33 -11.49 2.79
C HIS A 216 -8.63 -12.02 2.21
N ILE A 217 -9.77 -11.58 2.74
CA ILE A 217 -11.09 -12.10 2.34
C ILE A 217 -11.31 -11.98 0.83
N GLU A 218 -10.79 -10.94 0.19
CA GLU A 218 -11.02 -10.70 -1.23
C GLU A 218 -10.15 -11.59 -2.14
N THR A 219 -9.02 -12.12 -1.67
CA THR A 219 -8.29 -13.16 -2.44
C THR A 219 -8.87 -14.54 -2.20
N LEU A 220 -9.12 -14.90 -0.93
CA LEU A 220 -9.51 -16.26 -0.54
C LEU A 220 -10.97 -16.59 -0.81
N PHE A 221 -11.85 -15.58 -0.80
CA PHE A 221 -13.28 -15.77 -1.00
C PHE A 221 -13.72 -15.22 -2.36
N GLU A 222 -13.62 -13.91 -2.58
CA GLU A 222 -14.12 -13.28 -3.81
C GLU A 222 -13.42 -13.85 -5.06
N ILE A 223 -12.09 -13.94 -5.07
CA ILE A 223 -11.41 -14.51 -6.24
C ILE A 223 -11.54 -16.04 -6.30
N ASP A 224 -11.11 -16.74 -5.25
CA ASP A 224 -10.96 -18.20 -5.33
C ASP A 224 -12.31 -18.95 -5.32
N LEU A 225 -13.31 -18.47 -4.57
CA LEU A 225 -14.58 -19.18 -4.40
C LEU A 225 -15.72 -18.62 -5.25
N GLU A 226 -15.69 -17.33 -5.63
CA GLU A 226 -16.72 -16.74 -6.49
C GLU A 226 -16.24 -16.66 -7.93
N VAL A 227 -15.23 -15.82 -8.22
CA VAL A 227 -14.83 -15.53 -9.61
C VAL A 227 -14.29 -16.75 -10.36
N ILE A 228 -13.43 -17.55 -9.74
CA ILE A 228 -12.89 -18.77 -10.38
C ILE A 228 -14.00 -19.81 -10.53
N HIS A 229 -14.84 -19.99 -9.53
CA HIS A 229 -15.95 -20.94 -9.57
C HIS A 229 -16.96 -20.60 -10.68
N GLU A 230 -17.37 -19.34 -10.80
CA GLU A 230 -18.24 -18.89 -11.89
C GLU A 230 -17.60 -19.06 -13.26
N ALA A 231 -16.29 -18.86 -13.38
CA ALA A 231 -15.58 -19.09 -14.63
C ALA A 231 -15.56 -20.57 -15.04
N ASP A 232 -15.42 -21.46 -14.05
CA ASP A 232 -15.48 -22.91 -14.24
C ASP A 232 -16.86 -23.33 -14.74
N GLU A 233 -17.95 -22.81 -14.15
CA GLU A 233 -19.33 -23.01 -14.64
C GLU A 233 -19.56 -22.50 -16.07
N LEU A 234 -18.82 -21.47 -16.49
CA LEU A 234 -18.81 -20.95 -17.87
C LEU A 234 -17.91 -21.75 -18.83
N GLY A 235 -17.35 -22.87 -18.37
CA GLY A 235 -16.57 -23.81 -19.16
C GLY A 235 -15.07 -23.51 -19.20
N ALA A 236 -14.53 -22.80 -18.20
CA ALA A 236 -13.10 -22.56 -18.03
C ALA A 236 -12.45 -23.43 -16.93
N GLU A 237 -13.07 -24.57 -16.59
CA GLU A 237 -12.65 -25.52 -15.54
C GLU A 237 -11.12 -25.63 -15.37
N GLY A 238 -10.58 -25.07 -14.28
CA GLY A 238 -9.16 -25.16 -13.92
C GLY A 238 -8.19 -24.34 -14.78
N ARG A 239 -8.70 -23.46 -15.63
CA ARG A 239 -7.93 -22.57 -16.54
C ARG A 239 -7.88 -21.12 -16.08
N VAL A 240 -8.82 -20.70 -15.22
CA VAL A 240 -8.72 -19.45 -14.47
C VAL A 240 -8.00 -19.74 -13.16
N ARG A 241 -6.90 -19.04 -12.90
CA ARG A 241 -6.08 -19.26 -11.69
C ARG A 241 -5.68 -17.94 -11.07
N ARG A 242 -5.30 -17.98 -9.79
CA ARG A 242 -4.77 -16.82 -9.06
C ARG A 242 -3.27 -16.98 -8.78
N ALA A 243 -2.52 -15.90 -8.97
CA ALA A 243 -1.13 -15.80 -8.52
C ALA A 243 -1.08 -15.72 -6.99
N GLU A 244 -0.05 -16.28 -6.37
CA GLU A 244 0.09 -16.19 -4.92
C GLU A 244 0.26 -14.75 -4.46
N SER A 245 -0.31 -14.43 -3.29
CA SER A 245 -0.05 -13.16 -2.59
C SER A 245 1.40 -13.11 -2.11
N LEU A 246 1.96 -11.92 -1.85
CA LEU A 246 3.38 -11.79 -1.49
C LEU A 246 3.69 -12.44 -0.14
N ASN A 247 2.77 -12.37 0.83
CA ASN A 247 2.81 -13.09 2.11
C ASN A 247 4.22 -13.07 2.76
N GLY A 248 4.78 -14.26 3.01
CA GLY A 248 6.10 -14.45 3.60
C GLY A 248 7.26 -14.45 2.61
N SER A 249 7.07 -13.97 1.37
CA SER A 249 8.11 -13.96 0.34
C SER A 249 9.39 -13.30 0.87
N PRO A 250 10.53 -14.01 0.88
CA PRO A 250 11.80 -13.44 1.33
C PRO A 250 12.24 -12.23 0.49
N VAL A 251 11.94 -12.24 -0.81
CA VAL A 251 12.21 -11.11 -1.72
C VAL A 251 11.42 -9.88 -1.29
N PHE A 252 10.14 -10.06 -0.97
CA PHE A 252 9.28 -8.97 -0.51
C PHE A 252 9.71 -8.45 0.87
N ILE A 253 10.02 -9.33 1.83
CA ILE A 253 10.49 -8.94 3.16
C ILE A 253 11.80 -8.15 3.08
N LYS A 254 12.71 -8.56 2.18
CA LYS A 254 13.95 -7.83 1.90
C LYS A 254 13.63 -6.46 1.29
N ALA A 255 12.70 -6.39 0.35
CA ALA A 255 12.27 -5.13 -0.27
C ALA A 255 11.77 -4.11 0.77
N LEU A 256 10.97 -4.55 1.75
CA LEU A 256 10.52 -3.68 2.85
C LEU A 256 11.68 -3.19 3.71
N ALA A 257 12.66 -4.05 3.99
CA ALA A 257 13.86 -3.66 4.75
C ALA A 257 14.72 -2.66 3.96
N ASP A 258 14.97 -2.91 2.67
CA ASP A 258 15.74 -2.03 1.80
C ASP A 258 15.09 -0.63 1.70
N LEU A 259 13.77 -0.61 1.60
CA LEU A 259 13.00 0.63 1.53
C LEU A 259 13.06 1.42 2.83
N ALA A 260 12.81 0.76 3.97
CA ALA A 260 12.92 1.40 5.28
C ALA A 260 14.35 1.88 5.56
N GLY A 261 15.37 1.06 5.23
CA GLY A 261 16.77 1.42 5.39
C GLY A 261 17.18 2.62 4.54
N SER A 262 16.67 2.72 3.32
CA SER A 262 16.93 3.87 2.43
C SER A 262 16.27 5.14 2.96
N HIS A 263 15.01 5.06 3.38
CA HIS A 263 14.30 6.16 4.04
C HIS A 263 15.05 6.66 5.30
N LEU A 264 15.56 5.72 6.11
CA LEU A 264 16.30 6.05 7.32
C LEU A 264 17.61 6.80 7.03
N ARG A 265 18.37 6.37 6.03
CA ARG A 265 19.66 6.97 5.61
C ARG A 265 19.50 8.31 4.91
N ASN A 266 18.51 8.43 4.02
CA ASN A 266 18.31 9.66 3.26
C ASN A 266 17.77 10.81 4.11
N GLY A 267 17.27 10.51 5.32
CA GLY A 267 16.67 11.52 6.20
C GLY A 267 15.36 12.09 5.66
N GLU A 268 14.75 11.42 4.67
CA GLU A 268 13.46 11.82 4.11
C GLU A 268 12.37 11.74 5.18
N ILE A 269 11.53 12.77 5.24
CA ILE A 269 10.39 12.77 6.17
C ILE A 269 9.14 12.21 5.51
N CYS A 270 8.88 12.54 4.25
CA CYS A 270 7.75 12.06 3.47
C CYS A 270 8.04 12.18 1.97
N SER A 271 7.26 11.49 1.13
CA SER A 271 7.35 11.70 -0.32
C SER A 271 6.96 13.11 -0.71
N ARG A 272 7.46 13.57 -1.87
CA ARG A 272 7.05 14.87 -2.45
C ARG A 272 5.54 14.94 -2.72
N GLN A 273 4.91 13.82 -3.07
CA GLN A 273 3.46 13.73 -3.28
C GLN A 273 2.66 13.87 -1.97
N MET A 274 3.26 13.66 -0.80
CA MET A 274 2.58 13.88 0.49
C MET A 274 2.11 15.34 0.63
N GLY A 275 2.87 16.31 0.14
CA GLY A 275 2.49 17.72 0.19
C GLY A 275 1.32 18.10 -0.72
N LEU A 276 1.02 17.27 -1.74
CA LEU A 276 -0.09 17.51 -2.65
C LEU A 276 -1.36 16.83 -2.14
N ARG A 277 -2.37 17.63 -1.81
CA ARG A 277 -3.72 17.14 -1.48
C ARG A 277 -4.51 16.94 -2.77
N CYS A 278 -5.45 15.99 -2.79
CA CYS A 278 -6.33 15.82 -3.96
C CYS A 278 -6.98 17.17 -4.34
N PRO A 279 -7.05 17.52 -5.64
CA PRO A 279 -7.62 18.80 -6.08
C PRO A 279 -9.02 19.11 -5.53
N GLY A 280 -9.89 18.09 -5.43
CA GLY A 280 -11.24 18.25 -4.88
C GLY A 280 -11.37 18.07 -3.37
N CYS A 281 -10.28 17.93 -2.62
CA CYS A 281 -10.33 17.64 -1.18
C CYS A 281 -10.73 18.85 -0.35
N LYS A 282 -11.76 18.68 0.49
CA LYS A 282 -12.22 19.68 1.48
C LYS A 282 -11.94 19.26 2.93
N SER A 283 -11.15 18.20 3.14
CA SER A 283 -10.86 17.69 4.48
C SER A 283 -9.74 18.50 5.14
N GLU A 284 -10.09 19.22 6.21
CA GLU A 284 -9.13 19.94 7.06
C GLU A 284 -8.21 18.99 7.82
N LYS A 285 -8.69 17.80 8.17
CA LYS A 285 -7.86 16.75 8.78
C LYS A 285 -6.72 16.34 7.85
N CYS A 286 -7.03 16.17 6.56
CA CYS A 286 -6.03 15.82 5.54
C CYS A 286 -5.02 16.96 5.34
N LEU A 287 -5.47 18.23 5.38
CA LEU A 287 -4.56 19.37 5.30
C LEU A 287 -3.58 19.39 6.48
N ALA A 288 -4.11 19.32 7.71
CA ALA A 288 -3.31 19.37 8.92
C ALA A 288 -2.30 18.20 9.00
N GLN A 289 -2.73 16.98 8.66
CA GLN A 289 -1.85 15.81 8.63
C GLN A 289 -0.74 15.96 7.59
N LYS A 290 -1.03 16.47 6.39
CA LYS A 290 0.00 16.70 5.36
C LYS A 290 1.00 17.76 5.80
N GLN A 291 0.51 18.89 6.31
CA GLN A 291 1.35 19.97 6.85
C GLN A 291 2.26 19.49 7.98
N PHE A 292 1.80 18.57 8.83
CA PHE A 292 2.62 17.99 9.88
C PHE A 292 3.88 17.28 9.34
N PHE A 293 3.74 16.47 8.28
CA PHE A 293 4.90 15.79 7.68
C PHE A 293 5.72 16.74 6.79
N THR A 294 5.10 17.61 6.01
CA THR A 294 5.86 18.53 5.13
C THR A 294 6.58 19.64 5.90
N GLY A 295 6.00 20.17 6.98
CA GLY A 295 6.64 21.18 7.80
C GLY A 295 7.86 20.65 8.55
N GLN A 296 7.91 19.34 8.84
CA GLN A 296 9.13 18.68 9.34
C GLN A 296 10.22 18.60 8.26
N THR A 297 9.86 18.40 6.99
CA THR A 297 10.81 18.43 5.87
C THR A 297 11.47 19.81 5.73
N GLU A 298 10.70 20.89 5.83
CA GLU A 298 11.21 22.27 5.73
C GLU A 298 12.21 22.57 6.86
N ARG A 299 11.86 22.24 8.11
CA ARG A 299 12.76 22.39 9.26
C ARG A 299 14.04 21.54 9.15
N ALA A 300 13.92 20.31 8.65
CA ALA A 300 15.08 19.44 8.45
C ALA A 300 16.05 20.01 7.40
N ASN A 301 15.53 20.59 6.32
CA ASN A 301 16.36 21.24 5.30
C ASN A 301 17.05 22.49 5.84
N GLU A 302 16.36 23.32 6.64
CA GLU A 302 16.95 24.51 7.27
C GLU A 302 18.12 24.14 8.20
N ALA A 303 17.98 23.06 8.98
CA ALA A 303 19.01 22.58 9.91
C ALA A 303 20.28 22.02 9.24
N VAL A 304 20.24 21.68 7.94
CA VAL A 304 21.39 21.17 7.18
C VAL A 304 22.18 22.30 6.49
N THR A 305 21.58 23.48 6.35
CA THR A 305 22.18 24.69 5.74
C THR A 305 22.88 25.64 6.73
N LEU A 306 22.84 25.35 8.04
CA LEU A 306 23.54 26.08 9.10
C LEU A 306 24.73 25.27 9.62
#